data_AF-A0A7X7DEA0-F1
#
_entry.id   AF-A0A7X7DEA0-F1
#
_cell.length_a   1.000
_cell.length_b   1.000
_cell.length_c   1.000
_cell.angle_alpha   90.00
_cell.angle_beta   90.00
_cell.angle_gamma   90.00
#
_symmetry.space_group_name_H-M   'P 1'
#
loop_
_entity.id
_entity.type
_entity.pdbx_description
1 polymer ?
#
loop_
_entity_poly.entity_id
_entity_poly.type
_entity_poly.pdbx_seq_one_letter_code
_entity_poly.pdbx_strand_id
1 'polypeptide(L)'
;MSRGFSCLFWSMPLLSAAHAAAWRSVLPVHWMIGVLLAGFLPLGCGLGMFRACGNIAPQWNTRTGRVLLLALVGASLSPFLVWWRNAPTRGYLAANAAAHYLVMIALLGGLNRLAGAAARRMKDVPLEREARAGLIMVLWLGFCTLGALVWLYYRSGVIEAGVTTVLIHLAQLPTEAHMLFVLPYAMTAYVMWRAKETGFRGAVRPGP
;
A
#
# COMPACT_ATOMS: atom_id res chain seq x y z
N MET A 1 -0.29 7.71 -19.70
CA MET A 1 -0.13 8.14 -18.29
C MET A 1 -1.45 8.27 -17.52
N SER A 2 -2.40 9.12 -17.89
CA SER A 2 -3.64 9.32 -17.08
C SER A 2 -4.41 8.01 -16.81
N ARG A 3 -4.57 7.13 -17.82
CA ARG A 3 -5.18 5.80 -17.64
C ARG A 3 -4.48 4.95 -16.58
N GLY A 4 -3.14 4.92 -16.58
CA GLY A 4 -2.37 4.20 -15.56
C GLY A 4 -2.60 4.73 -14.16
N PHE A 5 -2.57 6.07 -13.97
CA PHE A 5 -2.91 6.68 -12.68
C PHE A 5 -4.37 6.45 -12.28
N SER A 6 -5.30 6.35 -13.23
CA SER A 6 -6.70 5.97 -12.95
C SER A 6 -6.78 4.56 -12.38
N CYS A 7 -6.07 3.59 -12.95
CA CYS A 7 -6.00 2.23 -12.42
C CYS A 7 -5.38 2.20 -11.02
N LEU A 8 -4.30 2.95 -10.78
CA LEU A 8 -3.68 3.07 -9.47
C LEU A 8 -4.58 3.78 -8.44
N PHE A 9 -5.36 4.77 -8.87
CA PHE A 9 -6.32 5.44 -8.00
C PHE A 9 -7.38 4.45 -7.52
N TRP A 10 -7.98 3.69 -8.43
CA TRP A 10 -9.03 2.72 -8.09
C TRP A 10 -8.51 1.50 -7.33
N SER A 11 -7.23 1.16 -7.46
CA SER A 11 -6.66 0.08 -6.66
C SER A 11 -6.55 0.43 -5.17
N MET A 12 -6.39 1.71 -4.80
CA MET A 12 -6.29 2.11 -3.38
C MET A 12 -7.56 1.82 -2.55
N PRO A 13 -8.78 2.24 -2.95
CA PRO A 13 -9.99 1.91 -2.21
C PRO A 13 -10.28 0.40 -2.23
N LEU A 14 -9.98 -0.29 -3.32
CA LEU A 14 -10.17 -1.74 -3.40
C LEU A 14 -9.22 -2.50 -2.46
N LEU A 15 -7.93 -2.16 -2.48
CA LEU A 15 -6.95 -2.77 -1.58
C LEU A 15 -7.26 -2.43 -0.12
N SER A 16 -7.58 -1.17 0.21
CA SER A 16 -7.93 -0.80 1.58
C SER A 16 -9.18 -1.52 2.09
N ALA A 17 -10.24 -1.62 1.28
CA ALA A 17 -11.44 -2.36 1.62
C ALA A 17 -11.15 -3.86 1.80
N ALA A 18 -10.37 -4.47 0.90
CA ALA A 18 -9.98 -5.87 0.98
C ALA A 18 -9.16 -6.17 2.24
N HIS A 19 -8.19 -5.31 2.58
CA HIS A 19 -7.41 -5.45 3.82
C HIS A 19 -8.29 -5.28 5.06
N ALA A 20 -9.18 -4.28 5.09
CA ALA A 20 -10.11 -4.08 6.20
C ALA A 20 -11.05 -5.28 6.37
N ALA A 21 -11.55 -5.84 5.28
CA ALA A 21 -12.39 -7.03 5.29
C ALA A 21 -11.62 -8.26 5.77
N ALA A 22 -10.35 -8.42 5.37
CA ALA A 22 -9.47 -9.51 5.81
C ALA A 22 -9.23 -9.47 7.32
N TRP A 23 -9.00 -8.28 7.89
CA TRP A 23 -8.83 -8.11 9.33
C TRP A 23 -10.09 -8.42 10.14
N ARG A 24 -11.26 -8.15 9.56
CA ARG A 24 -12.56 -8.46 10.17
C ARG A 24 -13.06 -9.88 9.91
N SER A 25 -12.35 -10.67 9.10
CA SER A 25 -12.76 -12.02 8.69
C SER A 25 -14.20 -12.07 8.15
N VAL A 26 -14.60 -11.09 7.33
CA VAL A 26 -16.00 -10.92 6.87
C VAL A 26 -16.46 -12.06 5.95
N LEU A 27 -15.51 -12.76 5.31
CA LEU A 27 -15.78 -13.84 4.36
C LEU A 27 -14.99 -15.10 4.74
N PRO A 28 -15.39 -16.29 4.25
CA PRO A 28 -14.58 -17.50 4.32
C PRO A 28 -13.18 -17.30 3.74
N VAL A 29 -12.20 -18.02 4.28
CA VAL A 29 -10.76 -17.86 3.98
C VAL A 29 -10.46 -17.85 2.47
N HIS A 30 -11.00 -18.81 1.70
CA HIS A 30 -10.73 -18.92 0.26
C HIS A 30 -11.26 -17.72 -0.54
N TRP A 31 -12.46 -17.23 -0.21
CA TRP A 31 -13.02 -16.02 -0.82
C TRP A 31 -12.22 -14.78 -0.44
N MET A 32 -11.81 -14.66 0.82
CA MET A 32 -11.01 -13.52 1.27
C MET A 32 -9.66 -13.43 0.55
N ILE A 33 -8.99 -14.57 0.36
CA ILE A 33 -7.75 -14.63 -0.43
C ILE A 33 -8.01 -14.15 -1.87
N GLY A 34 -9.10 -14.62 -2.49
CA GLY A 34 -9.50 -14.16 -3.83
C GLY A 34 -9.72 -12.65 -3.90
N VAL A 35 -10.41 -12.07 -2.92
CA VAL A 35 -10.67 -10.63 -2.84
C VAL A 35 -9.38 -9.82 -2.65
N LEU A 36 -8.47 -10.26 -1.77
CA LEU A 36 -7.17 -9.62 -1.59
C LEU A 36 -6.37 -9.60 -2.88
N LEU A 37 -6.25 -10.74 -3.56
CA LEU A 37 -5.53 -10.86 -4.83
C LEU A 37 -6.19 -10.01 -5.93
N ALA A 38 -7.52 -10.02 -6.00
CA ALA A 38 -8.27 -9.21 -6.97
C ALA A 38 -8.01 -7.71 -6.78
N GLY A 39 -7.81 -7.25 -5.54
CA GLY A 39 -7.44 -5.85 -5.25
C GLY A 39 -6.13 -5.40 -5.92
N PHE A 40 -5.19 -6.32 -6.17
CA PHE A 40 -3.92 -6.03 -6.86
C PHE A 40 -4.05 -5.97 -8.39
N LEU A 41 -5.15 -6.48 -8.99
CA LEU A 41 -5.33 -6.47 -10.45
C LEU A 41 -5.29 -5.07 -11.08
N PRO A 42 -6.08 -4.08 -10.60
CA PRO A 42 -6.00 -2.71 -11.14
C PRO A 42 -4.63 -2.08 -10.88
N LEU A 43 -3.97 -2.41 -9.77
CA LEU A 43 -2.62 -1.93 -9.48
C LEU A 43 -1.61 -2.45 -10.52
N GLY A 44 -1.62 -3.76 -10.77
CA GLY A 44 -0.76 -4.40 -11.78
C GLY A 44 -1.02 -3.87 -13.18
N CYS A 45 -2.29 -3.69 -13.56
CA CYS A 45 -2.67 -3.09 -14.83
C CYS A 45 -2.12 -1.67 -14.99
N GLY A 46 -2.29 -0.82 -13.96
CA GLY A 46 -1.77 0.55 -13.97
C GLY A 46 -0.24 0.63 -14.11
N LEU A 47 0.49 -0.21 -13.38
CA LEU A 47 1.95 -0.31 -13.48
C LEU A 47 2.41 -0.89 -14.82
N GLY A 48 1.68 -1.84 -15.39
CA GLY A 48 1.90 -2.37 -16.73
C GLY A 48 1.77 -1.28 -17.80
N MET A 49 0.72 -0.46 -17.73
CA MET A 49 0.55 0.70 -18.60
C MET A 49 1.70 1.71 -18.48
N PHE A 50 2.24 1.92 -17.28
CA PHE A 50 3.40 2.81 -17.08
C PHE A 50 4.68 2.30 -17.71
N ARG A 51 4.90 0.98 -17.70
CA ARG A 51 6.03 0.37 -18.42
C ARG A 51 5.88 0.50 -19.94
N ALA A 52 4.65 0.33 -20.44
CA ALA A 52 4.36 0.45 -21.87
C ALA A 52 4.51 1.89 -22.42
N CYS A 53 4.36 2.91 -21.57
CA CYS A 53 4.48 4.32 -21.98
C CYS A 53 5.94 4.79 -22.25
N GLY A 54 6.94 3.93 -22.06
CA GLY A 54 8.35 4.27 -22.29
C GLY A 54 8.95 5.16 -21.18
N ASN A 55 10.20 5.61 -21.40
CA ASN A 55 10.98 6.30 -20.37
C ASN A 55 10.62 7.79 -20.30
N ILE A 56 9.71 8.14 -19.39
CA ILE A 56 9.13 9.50 -19.31
C ILE A 56 9.89 10.40 -18.33
N ALA A 57 10.70 9.80 -17.45
CA ALA A 57 11.57 10.48 -16.49
C ALA A 57 12.85 9.65 -16.31
N PRO A 58 13.95 10.23 -15.76
CA PRO A 58 15.15 9.45 -15.48
C PRO A 58 14.85 8.22 -14.62
N GLN A 59 15.31 7.05 -15.08
CA GLN A 59 15.10 5.75 -14.43
C GLN A 59 13.62 5.34 -14.28
N TRP A 60 12.70 5.86 -15.12
CA TRP A 60 11.26 5.57 -15.02
C TRP A 60 10.96 4.07 -15.09
N ASN A 61 11.55 3.36 -16.05
CA ASN A 61 11.33 1.92 -16.22
C ASN A 61 11.85 1.13 -15.02
N THR A 62 13.02 1.48 -14.50
CA THR A 62 13.60 0.85 -13.31
C THR A 62 12.73 1.11 -12.07
N ARG A 63 12.26 2.34 -11.87
CA ARG A 63 11.38 2.71 -10.75
C ARG A 63 10.05 1.99 -10.84
N THR A 64 9.42 1.99 -11.99
CA THR A 64 8.15 1.29 -12.24
C THR A 64 8.32 -0.22 -12.06
N GLY A 65 9.44 -0.79 -12.52
CA GLY A 65 9.78 -2.19 -12.31
C GLY A 65 9.93 -2.58 -10.84
N ARG A 66 10.60 -1.74 -10.02
CA ARG A 66 10.70 -1.94 -8.57
C ARG A 66 9.34 -1.89 -7.88
N VAL A 67 8.49 -0.93 -8.25
CA VAL A 67 7.13 -0.81 -7.69
C VAL A 67 6.25 -1.98 -8.12
N LEU A 68 6.39 -2.47 -9.36
CA LEU A 68 5.71 -3.68 -9.82
C LEU A 68 6.16 -4.92 -9.06
N LEU A 69 7.46 -5.06 -8.81
CA LEU A 69 7.97 -6.15 -7.98
C LEU A 69 7.40 -6.10 -6.57
N LEU A 70 7.36 -4.91 -5.94
CA LEU A 70 6.72 -4.73 -4.63
C LEU A 70 5.23 -5.09 -4.67
N ALA A 71 4.51 -4.75 -5.75
CA ALA A 71 3.12 -5.15 -5.93
C ALA A 71 2.94 -6.67 -6.04
N LEU A 72 3.82 -7.35 -6.77
CA LEU A 72 3.79 -8.82 -6.90
C LEU A 72 4.13 -9.52 -5.58
N VAL A 73 5.15 -9.03 -4.87
CA VAL A 73 5.51 -9.55 -3.54
C VAL A 73 4.39 -9.29 -2.54
N GLY A 74 3.76 -8.10 -2.58
CA GLY A 74 2.59 -7.80 -1.74
C GLY A 74 1.41 -8.71 -2.07
N ALA A 75 1.14 -8.98 -3.35
CA ALA A 75 0.09 -9.91 -3.75
C ALA A 75 0.38 -11.33 -3.23
N SER A 76 1.61 -11.82 -3.37
CA SER A 76 1.98 -13.17 -2.92
C SER A 76 1.98 -13.32 -1.40
N LEU A 77 2.27 -12.25 -0.66
CA LEU A 77 2.24 -12.23 0.81
C LEU A 77 0.83 -11.97 1.38
N SER A 78 -0.09 -11.40 0.60
CA SER A 78 -1.43 -11.06 1.08
C SER A 78 -2.23 -12.22 1.70
N PRO A 79 -2.16 -13.49 1.23
CA PRO A 79 -2.89 -14.60 1.86
C PRO A 79 -2.47 -14.87 3.30
N PHE A 80 -1.22 -14.55 3.66
CA PHE A 80 -0.70 -14.75 5.02
C PHE A 80 -1.40 -13.86 6.05
N LEU A 81 -1.96 -12.72 5.65
CA LEU A 81 -2.81 -11.91 6.55
C LEU A 81 -4.03 -12.71 7.03
N VAL A 82 -4.71 -13.39 6.09
CA VAL A 82 -5.91 -14.17 6.37
C VAL A 82 -5.54 -15.40 7.20
N TRP A 83 -4.49 -16.13 6.80
CA TRP A 83 -4.06 -17.33 7.53
C TRP A 83 -3.56 -17.01 8.93
N TRP A 84 -2.78 -15.94 9.11
CA TRP A 84 -2.29 -15.55 10.43
C TRP A 84 -3.43 -15.19 11.38
N ARG A 85 -4.46 -14.47 10.91
CA ARG A 85 -5.66 -14.17 11.72
C ARG A 85 -6.36 -15.44 12.23
N ASN A 86 -6.37 -16.51 11.44
CA ASN A 86 -7.00 -17.78 11.82
C ASN A 86 -6.08 -18.70 12.66
N ALA A 87 -4.76 -18.55 12.54
CA ALA A 87 -3.78 -19.35 13.28
C ALA A 87 -2.65 -18.46 13.84
N PRO A 88 -2.93 -17.59 14.83
CA PRO A 88 -2.03 -16.53 15.26
C PRO A 88 -0.79 -17.02 16.02
N THR A 89 -0.84 -18.25 16.54
CA THR A 89 0.26 -18.90 17.25
C THR A 89 1.40 -19.36 16.33
N ARG A 90 1.17 -19.40 15.01
CA ARG A 90 2.17 -19.83 14.03
C ARG A 90 3.09 -18.66 13.66
N GLY A 91 4.28 -18.61 14.26
CA GLY A 91 5.28 -17.56 14.03
C GLY A 91 5.64 -17.34 12.54
N TYR A 92 5.67 -18.41 11.75
CA TYR A 92 5.87 -18.30 10.29
C TYR A 92 4.81 -17.44 9.60
N LEU A 93 3.53 -17.60 9.95
CA LEU A 93 2.44 -16.82 9.36
C LEU A 93 2.53 -15.35 9.79
N ALA A 94 2.85 -15.11 11.06
CA ALA A 94 3.04 -13.77 11.58
C ALA A 94 4.20 -13.04 10.91
N ALA A 95 5.34 -13.71 10.71
CA ALA A 95 6.51 -13.13 10.04
C ALA A 95 6.18 -12.71 8.60
N ASN A 96 5.43 -13.54 7.86
CA ASN A 96 4.99 -13.21 6.51
C ASN A 96 3.94 -12.09 6.48
N ALA A 97 3.02 -12.04 7.45
CA ALA A 97 2.07 -10.94 7.60
C ALA A 97 2.76 -9.61 7.94
N ALA A 98 3.80 -9.65 8.79
CA ALA A 98 4.63 -8.49 9.08
C ALA A 98 5.43 -8.03 7.85
N ALA A 99 6.02 -8.98 7.12
CA ALA A 99 6.71 -8.71 5.86
C ALA A 99 5.75 -8.08 4.83
N HIS A 100 4.52 -8.57 4.73
CA HIS A 100 3.47 -7.99 3.90
C HIS A 100 3.23 -6.53 4.24
N TYR A 101 3.09 -6.20 5.53
CA TYR A 101 2.89 -4.82 5.96
C TYR A 101 4.04 -3.89 5.55
N LEU A 102 5.29 -4.33 5.73
CA LEU A 102 6.47 -3.58 5.31
C LEU A 102 6.52 -3.39 3.78
N VAL A 103 6.16 -4.43 3.03
CA VAL A 103 6.06 -4.37 1.56
C VAL A 103 4.96 -3.39 1.14
N MET A 104 3.82 -3.35 1.82
CA MET A 104 2.75 -2.39 1.53
C MET A 104 3.19 -0.94 1.80
N ILE A 105 3.89 -0.66 2.90
CA ILE A 105 4.46 0.68 3.15
C ILE A 105 5.42 1.06 2.02
N ALA A 106 6.35 0.16 1.66
CA ALA A 106 7.31 0.40 0.59
C ALA A 106 6.63 0.61 -0.77
N LEU A 107 5.58 -0.17 -1.05
CA LEU A 107 4.77 -0.07 -2.27
C LEU A 107 4.05 1.29 -2.34
N LEU A 108 3.33 1.68 -1.30
CA LEU A 108 2.63 2.97 -1.23
C LEU A 108 3.62 4.14 -1.35
N GLY A 109 4.75 4.07 -0.65
CA GLY A 109 5.83 5.05 -0.80
C GLY A 109 6.40 5.07 -2.23
N GLY A 110 6.56 3.91 -2.86
CA GLY A 110 6.98 3.75 -4.25
C GLY A 110 6.02 4.40 -5.24
N LEU A 111 4.71 4.24 -5.03
CA LEU A 111 3.66 4.87 -5.85
C LEU A 111 3.71 6.40 -5.73
N ASN A 112 3.82 6.93 -4.51
CA ASN A 112 4.00 8.37 -4.28
C ASN A 112 5.27 8.90 -4.97
N ARG A 113 6.38 8.16 -4.94
CA ARG A 113 7.61 8.51 -5.68
C ARG A 113 7.40 8.51 -7.20
N LEU A 114 6.63 7.56 -7.74
CA LEU A 114 6.28 7.55 -9.17
C LEU A 114 5.44 8.75 -9.56
N ALA A 115 4.44 9.12 -8.74
CA ALA A 115 3.65 10.33 -8.96
C ALA A 115 4.52 11.58 -8.94
N GLY A 116 5.44 11.73 -7.98
CA GLY A 116 6.38 12.86 -7.96
C GLY A 116 7.32 12.89 -9.17
N ALA A 117 7.74 11.74 -9.68
CA ALA A 117 8.53 11.67 -10.91
C ALA A 117 7.72 12.07 -12.16
N ALA A 118 6.46 11.67 -12.23
CA ALA A 118 5.54 12.12 -13.29
C ALA A 118 5.26 13.62 -13.19
N ALA A 119 5.06 14.14 -11.97
CA ALA A 119 4.83 15.56 -11.70
C ALA A 119 5.96 16.44 -12.23
N ARG A 120 7.21 16.06 -11.96
CA ARG A 120 8.39 16.75 -12.51
C ARG A 120 8.39 16.81 -14.03
N ARG A 121 7.99 15.72 -14.72
CA ARG A 121 7.88 15.71 -16.18
C ARG A 121 6.79 16.66 -16.67
N MET A 122 5.66 16.71 -15.97
CA MET A 122 4.54 17.59 -16.28
C MET A 122 4.79 19.05 -15.86
N LYS A 123 5.93 19.34 -15.21
CA LYS A 123 6.26 20.65 -14.61
C LYS A 123 5.19 21.12 -13.60
N ASP A 124 4.53 20.17 -12.93
CA ASP A 124 3.52 20.44 -11.90
C ASP A 124 4.17 20.43 -10.50
N VAL A 125 4.64 21.60 -10.07
CA VAL A 125 5.30 21.79 -8.77
C VAL A 125 4.37 21.47 -7.58
N PRO A 126 3.08 21.89 -7.59
CA PRO A 126 2.13 21.48 -6.55
C PRO A 126 2.04 19.95 -6.41
N LEU A 127 1.85 19.22 -7.51
CA LEU A 127 1.73 17.76 -7.48
C LEU A 127 3.00 17.08 -6.97
N GLU A 128 4.19 17.61 -7.31
CA GLU A 128 5.44 17.09 -6.77
C GLU A 128 5.52 17.22 -5.24
N ARG A 129 5.09 18.37 -4.69
CA ARG A 129 5.03 18.60 -3.24
C ARG A 129 4.01 17.69 -2.56
N GLU A 130 2.81 17.55 -3.13
CA GLU A 130 1.76 16.65 -2.65
C GLU A 130 2.25 15.20 -2.61
N ALA A 131 2.93 14.74 -3.66
CA ALA A 131 3.51 13.40 -3.74
C ALA A 131 4.63 13.18 -2.70
N ARG A 132 5.46 14.19 -2.45
CA ARG A 132 6.49 14.13 -1.40
C ARG A 132 5.85 14.09 0.00
N ALA A 133 4.82 14.89 0.24
CA ALA A 133 4.07 14.88 1.49
C ALA A 133 3.39 13.52 1.72
N GLY A 134 2.77 12.95 0.67
CA GLY A 134 2.19 11.60 0.71
C GLY A 134 3.22 10.53 1.06
N LEU A 135 4.41 10.56 0.44
CA LEU A 135 5.53 9.67 0.79
C LEU A 135 5.93 9.81 2.26
N ILE A 136 6.18 11.04 2.72
CA ILE A 136 6.59 11.33 4.10
C ILE A 136 5.53 10.81 5.07
N MET A 137 4.25 11.07 4.79
CA MET A 137 3.16 10.65 5.65
C MET A 137 3.00 9.12 5.70
N VAL A 138 3.11 8.41 4.57
CA VAL A 138 3.08 6.94 4.55
C VAL A 138 4.21 6.36 5.41
N LEU A 139 5.42 6.91 5.30
CA LEU A 139 6.57 6.45 6.09
C LEU A 139 6.43 6.76 7.58
N TRP A 140 5.99 7.98 7.92
CA TRP A 140 5.76 8.36 9.32
C TRP A 140 4.62 7.58 9.96
N LEU A 141 3.48 7.42 9.28
CA LEU A 141 2.38 6.59 9.79
C LEU A 141 2.84 5.15 9.99
N GLY A 142 3.60 4.60 9.04
CA GLY A 142 4.19 3.27 9.17
C GLY A 142 5.07 3.14 10.41
N PHE A 143 6.01 4.09 10.59
CA PHE A 143 6.95 4.12 11.71
C PHE A 143 6.24 4.35 13.05
N CYS A 144 5.33 5.32 13.14
CA CYS A 144 4.56 5.61 14.34
C CYS A 144 3.68 4.44 14.73
N THR A 145 3.08 3.73 13.77
CA THR A 145 2.27 2.53 14.06
C THR A 145 3.14 1.42 14.67
N LEU A 146 4.31 1.15 14.07
CA LEU A 146 5.24 0.16 14.62
C LEU A 146 5.75 0.57 16.02
N GLY A 147 6.15 1.83 16.18
CA GLY A 147 6.62 2.37 17.46
C GLY A 147 5.56 2.31 18.55
N ALA A 148 4.31 2.68 18.24
CA ALA A 148 3.19 2.60 19.16
C ALA A 148 2.89 1.17 19.59
N LEU A 149 2.91 0.21 18.66
CA LEU A 149 2.71 -1.21 18.98
C LEU A 149 3.82 -1.74 19.89
N VAL A 150 5.09 -1.48 19.56
CA VAL A 150 6.23 -1.89 20.38
C VAL A 150 6.13 -1.29 21.79
N TRP A 151 5.81 0.01 21.90
CA TRP A 151 5.65 0.69 23.18
C TRP A 151 4.51 0.12 24.03
N LEU A 152 3.34 -0.12 23.42
CA LEU A 152 2.19 -0.72 24.11
C LEU A 152 2.51 -2.12 24.62
N TYR A 153 3.14 -2.96 23.80
CA TYR A 153 3.50 -4.33 24.21
C TYR A 153 4.56 -4.33 25.30
N TYR A 154 5.55 -3.45 25.22
CA TYR A 154 6.55 -3.27 26.26
C TYR A 154 5.88 -2.89 27.60
N ARG A 155 5.02 -1.87 27.59
CA ARG A 155 4.33 -1.40 28.80
C ARG A 155 3.40 -2.44 29.41
N SER A 156 2.79 -3.29 28.58
CA SER A 156 1.90 -4.36 29.04
C SER A 156 2.61 -5.59 29.62
N GLY A 157 3.95 -5.64 29.61
CA GLY A 157 4.73 -6.82 30.02
C GLY A 157 4.60 -8.02 29.05
N VAL A 158 3.86 -7.87 27.95
CA VAL A 158 3.59 -8.95 26.98
C VAL A 158 4.87 -9.36 26.23
N ILE A 159 5.85 -8.47 26.11
CA ILE A 159 7.16 -8.81 25.53
C ILE A 159 7.90 -9.85 26.39
N GLU A 160 7.79 -9.75 27.72
CA GLU A 160 8.40 -10.71 28.65
C GLU A 160 7.66 -12.06 28.65
N ALA A 161 6.36 -12.06 28.33
CA ALA A 161 5.54 -13.26 28.16
C ALA A 161 5.86 -14.06 26.87
N GLY A 162 6.86 -13.64 26.10
CA GLY A 162 7.36 -14.36 24.93
C GLY A 162 6.66 -14.01 23.62
N VAL A 163 7.36 -14.29 22.51
CA VAL A 163 6.96 -13.90 21.15
C VAL A 163 5.58 -14.43 20.76
N THR A 164 5.24 -15.67 21.14
CA THR A 164 3.92 -16.26 20.82
C THR A 164 2.77 -15.43 21.40
N THR A 165 2.92 -14.91 22.61
CA THR A 165 1.91 -14.08 23.28
C THR A 165 1.72 -12.75 22.57
N VAL A 166 2.82 -12.12 22.14
CA VAL A 166 2.81 -10.89 21.33
C VAL A 166 2.04 -11.13 20.02
N LEU A 167 2.29 -12.26 19.34
CA LEU A 167 1.65 -12.58 18.06
C LEU A 167 0.14 -12.79 18.18
N ILE A 168 -0.32 -13.42 19.26
CA ILE A 168 -1.76 -13.58 19.53
C ILE A 168 -2.42 -12.21 19.74
N HIS A 169 -1.82 -11.34 20.56
CA HIS A 169 -2.38 -10.02 20.82
C HIS A 169 -2.38 -9.13 19.58
N LEU A 170 -1.34 -9.20 18.75
CA LEU A 170 -1.29 -8.49 17.47
C LEU A 170 -2.42 -8.94 16.54
N ALA A 171 -2.64 -10.25 16.45
CA ALA A 171 -3.72 -10.80 15.65
C ALA A 171 -5.11 -10.50 16.23
N GLN A 172 -5.22 -10.04 17.48
CA GLN A 172 -6.47 -9.69 18.17
C GLN A 172 -6.63 -8.18 18.41
N LEU A 173 -5.84 -7.34 17.72
CA LEU A 173 -5.98 -5.89 17.82
C LEU A 173 -7.45 -5.46 17.60
N PRO A 174 -7.90 -4.44 18.36
CA PRO A 174 -9.26 -3.92 18.23
C PRO A 174 -9.48 -3.39 16.81
N THR A 175 -10.75 -3.42 16.36
CA THR A 175 -11.11 -3.10 14.98
C THR A 175 -10.71 -1.67 14.59
N GLU A 176 -10.71 -0.77 15.56
CA GLU A 176 -10.32 0.63 15.47
C GLU A 176 -8.83 0.77 15.16
N ALA A 177 -7.98 -0.08 15.77
CA ALA A 177 -6.55 -0.08 15.52
C ALA A 177 -6.23 -0.53 14.08
N HIS A 178 -7.06 -1.39 13.47
CA HIS A 178 -6.90 -1.76 12.07
C HIS A 178 -7.09 -0.57 11.11
N MET A 179 -7.80 0.49 11.50
CA MET A 179 -7.97 1.69 10.67
C MET A 179 -6.63 2.43 10.47
N LEU A 180 -5.70 2.32 11.42
CA LEU A 180 -4.37 2.92 11.30
C LEU A 180 -3.59 2.36 10.11
N PHE A 181 -3.80 1.08 9.79
CA PHE A 181 -3.18 0.41 8.65
C PHE A 181 -3.80 0.82 7.31
N VAL A 182 -5.01 1.40 7.34
CA VAL A 182 -5.76 1.82 6.14
C VAL A 182 -5.49 3.28 5.77
N LEU A 183 -5.18 4.14 6.75
CA LEU A 183 -4.89 5.57 6.51
C LEU A 183 -3.87 5.86 5.39
N PRO A 184 -2.75 5.12 5.27
CA PRO A 184 -1.77 5.34 4.21
C PRO A 184 -2.32 5.20 2.78
N TYR A 185 -3.39 4.40 2.60
CA TYR A 185 -4.04 4.22 1.31
C TYR A 185 -4.77 5.48 0.86
N ALA A 186 -5.48 6.16 1.76
CA ALA A 186 -6.25 7.36 1.42
C ALA A 186 -5.36 8.48 0.86
N MET A 187 -4.19 8.68 1.48
CA MET A 187 -3.22 9.68 1.00
C MET A 187 -2.62 9.31 -0.34
N THR A 188 -2.29 8.05 -0.52
CA THR A 188 -1.76 7.57 -1.80
C THR A 188 -2.84 7.67 -2.89
N ALA A 189 -4.10 7.37 -2.56
CA ALA A 189 -5.25 7.54 -3.45
C ALA A 189 -5.41 9.00 -3.89
N TYR A 190 -5.34 9.95 -2.95
CA TYR A 190 -5.38 11.38 -3.26
C TYR A 190 -4.29 11.75 -4.28
N VAL A 191 -3.04 11.35 -4.04
CA VAL A 191 -1.92 11.67 -4.94
C VAL A 191 -2.11 11.01 -6.32
N MET A 192 -2.58 9.76 -6.39
CA MET A 192 -2.86 9.08 -7.65
C MET A 192 -4.00 9.76 -8.42
N TRP A 193 -5.06 10.19 -7.72
CA TRP A 193 -6.17 10.94 -8.30
C TRP A 193 -5.68 12.27 -8.87
N ARG A 194 -4.91 13.04 -8.10
CA ARG A 194 -4.34 14.32 -8.56
C ARG A 194 -3.46 14.12 -9.79
N ALA A 195 -2.58 13.13 -9.79
CA ALA A 195 -1.75 12.80 -10.94
C ALA A 195 -2.57 12.40 -12.18
N LYS A 196 -3.67 11.65 -12.00
CA LYS A 196 -4.62 11.31 -13.06
C LYS A 196 -5.25 12.56 -13.67
N GLU A 197 -5.73 13.48 -12.84
CA GLU A 197 -6.37 14.74 -13.25
C GLU A 197 -5.40 15.68 -13.97
N THR A 198 -4.19 15.87 -13.44
CA THR A 198 -3.14 16.66 -14.12
C THR A 198 -2.82 16.07 -15.49
N GLY A 199 -2.67 14.74 -15.59
CA GLY A 199 -2.42 14.07 -16.85
C GLY A 199 -3.57 14.19 -17.85
N PHE A 200 -4.82 14.24 -17.38
CA PHE A 200 -6.00 14.45 -18.24
C PHE A 200 -6.04 15.89 -18.76
N ARG A 201 -5.87 16.88 -17.88
CA ARG A 201 -5.85 18.31 -18.25
C ARG A 201 -4.74 18.64 -19.24
N GLY A 202 -3.57 18.03 -19.08
CA GLY A 202 -2.45 18.18 -20.02
C GLY A 202 -2.72 17.59 -21.41
N ALA A 203 -3.63 16.62 -21.55
CA ALA A 203 -3.99 16.06 -22.85
C ALA A 203 -5.08 16.89 -23.57
N VAL A 204 -5.94 17.58 -22.80
CA VAL A 204 -7.07 18.39 -23.33
C VAL A 204 -6.63 19.78 -23.77
N ARG A 205 -5.53 20.32 -23.23
CA ARG A 205 -4.94 21.58 -23.71
C ARG A 205 -3.87 21.25 -24.77
N PRO A 206 -4.17 21.32 -26.08
CA PRO A 206 -3.09 21.40 -27.06
C PRO A 206 -2.29 22.67 -26.74
N GLY A 207 -0.96 22.57 -26.77
CA GLY A 207 -0.11 23.76 -26.64
C GLY A 207 -0.41 24.76 -27.77
N PRO A 208 -0.03 26.04 -27.59
CA PRO A 208 -0.10 27.02 -28.68
C PRO A 208 0.72 26.57 -29.90
#